data_AF-A0A919FSH9-F1
#
_entry.id   AF-A0A919FSH9-F1
#
_cell.length_a   1.000
_cell.length_b   1.000
_cell.length_c   1.000
_cell.angle_alpha   90.00
_cell.angle_beta   90.00
_cell.angle_gamma   90.00
#
_symmetry.space_group_name_H-M   'P 1'
#
loop_
_entity.id
_entity.type
_entity.pdbx_description
1 polymer ?
#
loop_
_entity_poly.entity_id
_entity_poly.type
_entity_poly.pdbx_seq_one_letter_code
_entity_poly.pdbx_strand_id
1 'polypeptide(L)'
;MYAAARAEWRLRRNRRTMAAGEGEHPTLGRVAMDAKPACGPERDPEFFAAINEVFAEYPEAADRYSVRCVRRERDVLKIDFTEQVGVSRIEDGRIITEFHDRNDDTAGSFRHCCEWMLGACVAECRE
;
A
#
# COMPACT_ATOMS: atom_id res chain seq x y z
N MET A 1 -16.28 -14.09 18.74
CA MET A 1 -15.29 -15.16 18.93
C MET A 1 -14.69 -15.55 17.57
N TYR A 2 -13.57 -14.95 17.16
CA TYR A 2 -12.80 -15.34 15.97
C TYR A 2 -11.30 -15.08 16.20
N ALA A 3 -10.77 -15.56 17.33
CA ALA A 3 -9.42 -15.20 17.80
C ALA A 3 -8.36 -16.32 17.64
N ALA A 4 -8.68 -17.49 17.08
CA ALA A 4 -7.77 -18.65 17.19
C ALA A 4 -7.10 -19.11 15.89
N ALA A 5 -7.53 -18.68 14.70
CA ALA A 5 -7.09 -19.32 13.45
C ALA A 5 -5.89 -18.65 12.73
N ARG A 6 -5.34 -17.55 13.24
CA ARG A 6 -4.36 -16.72 12.49
C ARG A 6 -2.91 -16.79 12.99
N ALA A 7 -2.64 -17.55 14.06
CA ALA A 7 -1.36 -17.53 14.76
C ALA A 7 -0.30 -18.53 14.23
N GLU A 8 -0.66 -19.50 13.37
CA GLU A 8 0.25 -20.60 13.02
C GLU A 8 1.14 -20.37 11.78
N TRP A 9 0.90 -19.34 10.96
CA TRP A 9 1.66 -19.12 9.73
C TRP A 9 3.01 -18.40 9.90
N ARG A 10 3.28 -17.77 11.05
CA ARG A 10 4.42 -16.84 11.20
C ARG A 10 5.72 -17.41 11.79
N LEU A 11 5.77 -18.69 12.15
CA LEU A 11 6.93 -19.24 12.88
C LEU A 11 7.83 -20.21 12.09
N ARG A 12 7.68 -20.33 10.76
CA ARG A 12 8.37 -21.39 9.99
C ARG A 12 9.30 -20.99 8.84
N ARG A 13 9.88 -19.79 8.80
CA ARG A 13 11.04 -19.52 7.92
C ARG A 13 12.17 -18.76 8.62
N ASN A 14 12.93 -19.54 9.38
CA ASN A 14 14.36 -19.39 9.69
C ASN A 14 15.14 -18.61 8.60
N ARG A 15 15.96 -17.62 8.96
CA ARG A 15 17.30 -17.78 9.57
C ARG A 15 18.25 -18.55 8.63
N ARG A 16 18.94 -17.82 7.74
CA ARG A 16 20.25 -18.21 7.18
C ARG A 16 21.05 -16.99 6.68
N THR A 17 22.16 -16.76 7.40
CA THR A 17 23.51 -16.35 6.95
C THR A 17 23.79 -14.95 6.38
N MET A 18 24.86 -14.37 6.94
CA MET A 18 25.52 -13.10 6.67
C MET A 18 26.49 -13.19 5.49
N ALA A 19 26.83 -12.05 4.87
CA ALA A 19 28.21 -11.62 4.58
C ALA A 19 28.25 -10.23 3.92
N ALA A 20 29.23 -9.43 4.32
CA ALA A 20 29.59 -8.11 3.80
C ALA A 20 30.24 -8.19 2.40
N GLY A 21 30.24 -7.07 1.68
CA GLY A 21 31.05 -6.87 0.47
C GLY A 21 30.78 -5.49 -0.13
N GLU A 22 31.86 -4.74 -0.32
CA GLU A 22 31.94 -3.30 -0.60
C GLU A 22 31.63 -2.94 -2.07
N GLY A 23 31.64 -1.64 -2.34
CA GLY A 23 31.02 -1.01 -3.50
C GLY A 23 31.68 -1.26 -4.85
N GLU A 24 30.88 -1.07 -5.90
CA GLU A 24 31.33 -0.71 -7.24
C GLU A 24 30.22 0.07 -7.97
N HIS A 25 30.60 1.21 -8.53
CA HIS A 25 29.77 2.10 -9.35
C HIS A 25 29.35 1.40 -10.65
N PRO A 26 28.06 1.34 -11.03
CA PRO A 26 27.70 0.78 -12.31
C PRO A 26 27.71 1.86 -13.40
N THR A 27 28.63 1.71 -14.35
CA THR A 27 28.54 2.29 -15.69
C THR A 27 27.27 1.82 -16.41
N LEU A 28 26.61 2.77 -17.08
CA LEU A 28 25.45 2.59 -17.96
C LEU A 28 25.57 1.34 -18.85
N GLY A 29 24.86 0.28 -18.49
CA GLY A 29 24.76 -0.96 -19.26
C GLY A 29 23.52 -1.75 -18.87
N ARG A 30 22.59 -1.90 -19.83
CA ARG A 30 21.52 -2.91 -19.88
C ARG A 30 20.60 -2.98 -18.64
N VAL A 31 19.45 -2.31 -18.72
CA VAL A 31 18.35 -2.49 -17.75
C VAL A 31 17.98 -3.97 -17.72
N ALA A 32 18.21 -4.61 -16.58
CA ALA A 32 17.89 -6.02 -16.35
C ALA A 32 16.39 -6.27 -16.60
N MET A 33 16.06 -7.11 -17.58
CA MET A 33 14.69 -7.55 -17.88
C MET A 33 14.11 -8.54 -16.85
N ASP A 34 14.83 -8.84 -15.77
CA ASP A 34 14.44 -9.87 -14.79
C ASP A 34 13.99 -9.31 -13.43
N ALA A 35 13.83 -7.99 -13.31
CA ALA A 35 13.32 -7.40 -12.08
C ALA A 35 11.80 -7.57 -11.99
N LYS A 36 11.34 -8.43 -11.08
CA LYS A 36 9.91 -8.52 -10.74
C LYS A 36 9.36 -7.13 -10.41
N PRO A 37 8.12 -6.80 -10.84
CA PRO A 37 7.51 -5.52 -10.51
C PRO A 37 7.41 -5.37 -8.99
N ALA A 38 7.38 -4.12 -8.52
CA ALA A 38 7.39 -3.85 -7.08
C ALA A 38 6.09 -4.29 -6.38
N CYS A 39 5.00 -4.41 -7.13
CA CYS A 39 3.65 -4.73 -6.68
C CYS A 39 2.80 -5.10 -7.90
N GLY A 40 1.65 -5.75 -7.67
CA GLY A 40 0.71 -6.13 -8.72
C GLY A 40 0.57 -7.65 -8.89
N PRO A 41 -0.34 -8.10 -9.78
CA PRO A 41 -0.65 -9.51 -9.95
C PRO A 41 0.53 -10.34 -10.43
N GLU A 42 1.48 -9.76 -11.19
CA GLU A 42 2.71 -10.47 -11.60
C GLU A 42 3.70 -10.64 -10.44
N ARG A 43 3.63 -9.77 -9.43
CA ARG A 43 4.47 -9.84 -8.23
C ARG A 43 3.88 -10.79 -7.20
N ASP A 44 2.58 -10.67 -6.93
CA ASP A 44 1.86 -11.35 -5.84
C ASP A 44 0.61 -12.11 -6.35
N PRO A 45 0.78 -13.11 -7.25
CA PRO A 45 -0.34 -13.72 -7.97
C PRO A 45 -1.37 -14.41 -7.05
N GLU A 46 -0.93 -15.10 -6.00
CA GLU A 46 -1.82 -15.78 -5.04
C GLU A 46 -2.69 -14.78 -4.25
N PHE A 47 -2.16 -13.60 -3.94
CA PHE A 47 -2.91 -12.54 -3.26
C PHE A 47 -4.01 -11.99 -4.16
N PHE A 48 -3.69 -11.66 -5.41
CA PHE A 48 -4.68 -11.13 -6.36
C PHE A 48 -5.72 -12.19 -6.76
N ALA A 49 -5.37 -13.47 -6.80
CA ALA A 49 -6.35 -14.54 -6.96
C ALA A 49 -7.38 -14.55 -5.81
N ALA A 50 -6.94 -14.42 -4.56
CA ALA A 50 -7.84 -14.35 -3.42
C ALA A 50 -8.73 -13.09 -3.43
N ILE A 51 -8.20 -11.94 -3.88
CA ILE A 51 -9.02 -10.72 -4.06
C ILE A 51 -10.10 -10.92 -5.13
N ASN A 52 -9.80 -11.63 -6.22
CA ASN A 52 -10.79 -11.95 -7.24
C ASN A 52 -11.92 -12.82 -6.70
N GLU A 53 -11.62 -13.79 -5.82
CA GLU A 53 -12.65 -14.59 -5.14
C GLU A 53 -13.56 -13.72 -4.27
N VAL A 54 -12.98 -12.76 -3.52
CA VAL A 54 -13.77 -11.81 -2.71
C VAL A 54 -14.66 -10.93 -3.60
N PHE A 55 -14.17 -10.40 -4.71
CA PHE A 55 -14.99 -9.60 -5.62
C PHE A 55 -16.05 -10.41 -6.37
N ALA A 56 -15.82 -11.72 -6.59
CA ALA A 56 -16.86 -12.60 -7.11
C ALA A 56 -17.99 -12.82 -6.08
N GLU A 57 -17.66 -12.84 -4.78
CA GLU A 57 -18.65 -12.92 -3.69
C GLU A 57 -19.40 -11.60 -3.47
N TYR A 58 -18.72 -10.46 -3.64
CA TYR A 58 -19.26 -9.11 -3.43
C TYR A 58 -19.10 -8.22 -4.68
N PRO A 59 -19.87 -8.46 -5.76
CA PRO A 59 -19.69 -7.77 -7.03
C PRO A 59 -19.89 -6.25 -6.93
N GLU A 60 -20.80 -5.77 -6.09
CA GLU A 60 -21.01 -4.34 -5.85
C GLU A 60 -19.85 -3.65 -5.12
N ALA A 61 -18.96 -4.41 -4.48
CA ALA A 61 -17.73 -3.89 -3.90
C ALA A 61 -16.64 -3.72 -4.96
N ALA A 62 -16.65 -4.54 -6.03
CA ALA A 62 -15.67 -4.49 -7.11
C ALA A 62 -15.70 -3.15 -7.87
N ASP A 63 -16.88 -2.53 -7.98
CA ASP A 63 -17.04 -1.21 -8.61
C ASP A 63 -16.60 -0.04 -7.72
N ARG A 64 -16.47 -0.26 -6.41
CA ARG A 64 -16.20 0.80 -5.42
C ARG A 64 -14.77 0.81 -4.89
N TYR A 65 -14.10 -0.34 -4.92
CA TYR A 65 -12.80 -0.50 -4.30
C TYR A 65 -11.75 -0.98 -5.30
N SER A 66 -10.53 -0.48 -5.14
CA SER A 66 -9.37 -0.92 -5.89
C SER A 66 -8.18 -1.17 -4.96
N VAL A 67 -7.23 -1.98 -5.41
CA VAL A 67 -5.98 -2.22 -4.68
C VAL A 67 -4.91 -1.26 -5.17
N ARG A 68 -4.37 -0.43 -4.26
CA ARG A 68 -3.29 0.51 -4.56
C ARG A 68 -1.95 0.00 -4.05
N CYS A 69 -0.89 0.25 -4.82
CA CYS A 69 0.48 0.02 -4.40
C CYS A 69 1.07 1.24 -3.67
N VAL A 70 1.22 1.15 -2.35
CA VAL A 70 1.68 2.26 -1.48
C VAL A 70 3.19 2.52 -1.50
N ARG A 71 3.92 1.91 -2.45
CA ARG A 71 5.38 2.00 -2.50
C ARG A 71 5.85 3.43 -2.74
N ARG A 72 5.19 4.20 -3.59
CA ARG A 72 5.65 5.57 -3.90
C ARG A 72 5.49 6.46 -2.68
N GLU A 73 4.37 6.34 -2.00
CA GLU A 73 4.02 7.09 -0.80
C GLU A 73 4.98 6.75 0.34
N ARG A 74 5.18 5.46 0.62
CA ARG A 74 6.06 5.05 1.72
C ARG A 74 7.54 5.15 1.38
N ASP A 75 7.97 4.63 0.24
CA ASP A 75 9.40 4.47 -0.05
C ASP A 75 10.00 5.70 -0.73
N VAL A 76 9.22 6.49 -1.48
CA VAL A 76 9.70 7.71 -2.17
C VAL A 76 9.34 8.95 -1.38
N LEU A 77 8.07 9.14 -1.02
CA LEU A 77 7.61 10.32 -0.27
C LEU A 77 7.85 10.23 1.24
N LYS A 78 8.23 9.05 1.76
CA LYS A 78 8.53 8.80 3.17
C LYS A 78 7.36 9.11 4.10
N ILE A 79 6.14 8.88 3.63
CA ILE A 79 4.93 9.06 4.44
C ILE A 79 4.88 8.00 5.54
N ASP A 80 4.64 8.45 6.76
CA ASP A 80 4.29 7.60 7.89
C ASP A 80 2.78 7.60 8.09
N PHE A 81 2.09 6.54 7.67
CA PHE A 81 0.64 6.44 7.79
C PHE A 81 0.13 6.29 9.24
N THR A 82 1.01 6.08 10.23
CA THR A 82 0.60 6.10 11.65
C THR A 82 0.46 7.53 12.15
N GLU A 83 1.33 8.44 11.69
CA GLU A 83 1.37 9.85 12.13
C GLU A 83 0.69 10.79 11.14
N GLN A 84 0.65 10.44 9.86
CA GLN A 84 0.15 11.27 8.77
C GLN A 84 -1.10 10.66 8.12
N VAL A 85 -1.91 11.54 7.54
CA VAL A 85 -3.11 11.21 6.77
C VAL A 85 -3.08 11.94 5.43
N GLY A 86 -3.46 11.24 4.36
CA GLY A 86 -3.63 11.86 3.05
C GLY A 86 -4.98 12.56 2.94
N VAL A 87 -5.01 13.85 2.58
CA VAL A 87 -6.22 14.59 2.24
C VAL A 87 -6.24 14.81 0.74
N SER A 88 -7.22 14.21 0.06
CA SER A 88 -7.35 14.31 -1.39
C SER A 88 -8.43 15.31 -1.80
N ARG A 89 -8.17 16.09 -2.85
CA ARG A 89 -9.14 16.97 -3.49
C ARG A 89 -9.09 16.80 -5.01
N ILE A 90 -10.17 17.20 -5.68
CA ILE A 90 -10.19 17.28 -7.15
C ILE A 90 -9.96 18.74 -7.55
N GLU A 91 -8.92 18.97 -8.35
CA GLU A 91 -8.54 20.29 -8.85
C GLU A 91 -8.18 20.16 -10.33
N ASP A 92 -8.87 20.92 -11.20
CA ASP A 92 -8.67 20.90 -12.66
C ASP A 92 -8.68 19.49 -13.29
N GLY A 93 -9.61 18.63 -12.85
CA GLY A 93 -9.74 17.25 -13.33
C GLY A 93 -8.63 16.31 -12.87
N ARG A 94 -7.81 16.72 -11.89
CA ARG A 94 -6.75 15.92 -11.28
C ARG A 94 -7.09 15.65 -9.83
N ILE A 95 -6.66 14.49 -9.34
CA ILE A 95 -6.67 14.20 -7.90
C ILE A 95 -5.34 14.68 -7.32
N ILE A 96 -5.41 15.62 -6.38
CA ILE A 96 -4.28 16.10 -5.60
C ILE A 96 -4.41 15.53 -4.19
N THR A 97 -3.41 14.81 -3.72
CA THR A 97 -3.34 14.29 -2.35
C THR A 97 -2.19 14.95 -1.61
N GLU A 98 -2.51 15.64 -0.53
CA GLU A 98 -1.53 16.23 0.40
C GLU A 98 -1.50 15.41 1.67
N PHE A 99 -0.32 15.20 2.25
CA PHE A 99 -0.17 14.45 3.49
C PHE A 99 0.09 15.41 4.65
N HIS A 100 -0.73 15.30 5.68
CA HIS A 100 -0.70 16.15 6.86
C HIS A 100 -0.48 15.29 8.10
N ASP A 101 0.13 15.85 9.13
CA ASP A 101 0.14 15.22 10.45
C ASP A 101 -1.30 15.12 10.95
N ARG A 102 -1.65 13.98 11.57
CA ARG A 102 -3.01 13.71 12.06
C ARG A 102 -3.49 14.69 13.14
N ASN A 103 -2.55 15.39 13.79
CA ASN A 103 -2.83 16.40 14.80
C ASN A 103 -2.97 17.82 14.22
N ASP A 104 -2.79 17.99 12.91
CA ASP A 104 -3.06 19.25 12.21
C ASP A 104 -4.59 19.44 12.10
N ASP A 105 -5.09 20.63 12.44
CA ASP A 105 -6.49 21.00 12.33
C ASP A 105 -7.06 20.78 10.91
N THR A 106 -6.18 20.82 9.91
CA THR A 106 -6.51 20.55 8.50
C THR A 106 -7.03 19.12 8.29
N ALA A 107 -6.59 18.14 9.08
CA ALA A 107 -7.04 16.75 8.93
C ALA A 107 -8.45 16.48 9.51
N GLY A 108 -8.94 17.31 10.44
CA GLY A 108 -10.08 16.96 11.30
C GLY A 108 -11.48 17.01 10.65
N SER A 109 -11.62 17.57 9.44
CA SER A 109 -12.94 17.96 8.90
C SER A 109 -13.45 17.19 7.68
N PHE A 110 -12.72 16.20 7.17
CA PHE A 110 -12.99 15.62 5.85
C PHE A 110 -13.33 14.12 5.93
N ARG A 111 -14.60 13.72 5.80
CA ARG A 111 -15.01 12.29 5.99
C ARG A 111 -15.77 11.67 4.82
N HIS A 112 -15.55 12.12 3.59
CA HIS A 112 -16.32 11.63 2.44
C HIS A 112 -15.73 10.38 1.74
N CYS A 113 -14.48 9.99 2.05
CA CYS A 113 -13.87 8.75 1.56
C CYS A 113 -12.90 8.15 2.59
N CYS A 114 -12.56 6.86 2.44
CA CYS A 114 -11.60 6.15 3.31
C CYS A 114 -10.67 5.28 2.47
N GLU A 115 -9.38 5.62 2.44
CA GLU A 115 -8.36 4.65 2.04
C GLU A 115 -8.06 3.74 3.22
N TRP A 116 -8.48 2.48 3.10
CA TRP A 116 -8.40 1.51 4.19
C TRP A 116 -7.05 0.79 4.23
N MET A 117 -6.39 0.81 5.40
CA MET A 117 -5.19 0.06 5.67
C MET A 117 -5.30 -0.65 7.03
N LEU A 118 -5.32 -1.99 7.01
CA LEU A 118 -5.19 -2.87 8.18
C LEU A 118 -6.00 -2.45 9.44
N GLY A 119 -7.26 -2.03 9.29
CA GLY A 119 -8.11 -1.68 10.43
C GLY A 119 -8.39 -0.19 10.60
N ALA A 120 -7.79 0.67 9.78
CA ALA A 120 -7.95 2.12 9.88
C ALA A 120 -8.07 2.81 8.52
N CYS A 121 -8.72 3.98 8.50
CA CYS A 121 -8.66 4.91 7.37
C CYS A 121 -7.37 5.74 7.46
N VAL A 122 -6.56 5.72 6.40
CA VAL A 122 -5.27 6.40 6.33
C VAL A 122 -5.23 7.52 5.28
N ALA A 123 -6.28 7.66 4.48
CA ALA A 123 -6.53 8.83 3.67
C ALA A 123 -8.03 9.14 3.59
N GLU A 124 -8.34 10.42 3.41
CA GLU A 124 -9.66 11.02 3.39
C GLU A 124 -9.80 11.97 2.19
N CYS A 125 -11.04 12.32 1.80
CA CYS A 125 -11.32 13.14 0.62
C CYS A 125 -12.15 14.37 0.98
N ARG A 126 -11.88 15.45 0.27
CA ARG A 126 -12.66 16.68 0.20
C ARG A 126 -13.39 16.73 -1.15
N GLU A 127 -14.70 16.89 -1.09
CA GLU A 127 -15.52 17.27 -2.25
C GLU A 127 -15.44 18.77 -2.51
#